data_AF-A0A9Q9EKN0-F1
#
_entry.id   AF-A0A9Q9EKN0-F1
#
_cell.length_a   1.000
_cell.length_b   1.000
_cell.length_c   1.000
_cell.angle_alpha   90.00
_cell.angle_beta   90.00
_cell.angle_gamma   90.00
#
_symmetry.space_group_name_H-M   'P 1'
#
loop_
_entity.id
_entity.type
_entity.pdbx_description
1 polymer ?
#
loop_
_entity_poly.entity_id
_entity_poly.type
_entity_poly.pdbx_seq_one_letter_code
_entity_poly.pdbx_strand_id
1 'polypeptide(L)'
;MGDAPPAYSPAPNAAPAVIVSAPADQGADDPYAFLTTFDTIFLIDDSGSMAGSRWRETAEALETITPICTAHDQDGIDIYFLNTRDSDFHHNVTSASTVREIFQTVRPGGGTPTGQRLNGILKPYLRRYEANPEIVKPINIICITDGEPSDDVESPLIAAAKKLDKLDAPAWQIGVQFFQVGRDEEAKRHLKQLDDELAEIAGDDELRDIIDTVPFTGAEGTHLNGDGILKVVLGAVNRRLDRKKSKELHR
;
A
#
# COMPACT_ATOMS: atom_id res chain seq x y z
N MET A 1 58.96 -23.50 23.57
CA MET A 1 57.95 -22.81 24.40
C MET A 1 57.61 -21.53 23.67
N GLY A 2 56.51 -21.53 22.91
CA GLY A 2 56.06 -20.38 22.12
C GLY A 2 55.00 -19.63 22.89
N ASP A 3 55.22 -18.34 23.14
CA ASP A 3 54.27 -17.46 23.82
C ASP A 3 53.03 -17.22 22.95
N ALA A 4 51.87 -17.24 23.59
CA ALA A 4 50.59 -16.95 22.96
C ALA A 4 50.45 -15.43 22.67
N PRO A 5 49.78 -15.04 21.56
CA PRO A 5 49.58 -13.63 21.25
C PRO A 5 48.59 -12.97 22.23
N PRO A 6 48.66 -11.63 22.40
CA PRO A 6 47.83 -10.90 23.36
C PRO A 6 46.35 -10.90 22.97
N ALA A 7 45.47 -10.85 23.99
CA ALA A 7 44.03 -10.79 23.84
C ALA A 7 43.58 -9.49 23.14
N TYR A 8 42.73 -9.64 22.12
CA TYR A 8 42.16 -8.55 21.35
C TYR A 8 41.20 -7.72 22.21
N SER A 9 41.46 -6.41 22.35
CA SER A 9 40.51 -5.47 22.96
C SER A 9 39.65 -4.85 21.85
N PRO A 10 38.30 -4.88 21.92
CA PRO A 10 37.47 -4.26 20.91
C PRO A 10 37.54 -2.73 21.01
N ALA A 11 37.75 -2.07 19.87
CA ALA A 11 37.74 -0.61 19.74
C ALA A 11 36.32 -0.03 19.92
N PRO A 12 36.16 1.19 20.46
CA PRO A 12 34.87 1.83 20.59
C PRO A 12 34.54 2.55 19.27
N ASN A 13 33.84 1.88 18.37
CA ASN A 13 33.26 2.55 17.20
C ASN A 13 31.84 2.02 16.99
N ALA A 14 30.96 2.39 17.91
CA ALA A 14 29.52 2.30 17.69
C ALA A 14 29.07 3.67 17.16
N ALA A 15 28.69 3.72 15.88
CA ALA A 15 27.86 4.79 15.35
C ALA A 15 26.59 4.89 16.22
N PRO A 16 26.00 6.08 16.41
CA PRO A 16 24.80 6.21 17.20
C PRO A 16 23.67 5.42 16.51
N ALA A 17 23.26 4.32 17.13
CA ALA A 17 21.98 3.70 16.81
C ALA A 17 20.92 4.75 17.14
N VAL A 18 20.20 5.23 16.12
CA VAL A 18 18.98 6.00 16.32
C VAL A 18 17.96 5.01 16.87
N ILE A 19 17.92 4.88 18.19
CA ILE A 19 16.86 4.19 18.90
C ILE A 19 15.66 5.13 18.80
N VAL A 20 14.84 4.93 17.77
CA VAL A 20 13.50 5.51 17.75
C VAL A 20 12.74 4.75 18.84
N SER A 21 12.70 5.32 20.04
CA SER A 21 11.82 4.82 21.09
C SER A 21 10.40 4.92 20.56
N ALA A 22 9.74 3.78 20.39
CA ALA A 22 8.31 3.74 20.15
C ALA A 22 7.62 4.55 21.27
N PRO A 23 6.66 5.43 20.95
CA PRO A 23 5.89 6.07 22.00
C PRO A 23 5.07 4.97 22.69
N ALA A 24 5.44 4.65 23.92
CA ALA A 24 4.58 3.92 24.82
C ALA A 24 3.48 4.88 25.29
N ASP A 25 2.46 5.07 24.47
CA ASP A 25 1.22 5.70 24.88
C ASP A 25 0.04 4.95 24.25
N GLN A 26 -0.43 3.92 24.96
CA GLN A 26 -1.70 3.28 24.67
C GLN A 26 -2.81 4.17 25.22
N GLY A 27 -3.36 5.05 24.38
CA GLY A 27 -4.48 5.89 24.76
C GLY A 27 -5.17 6.48 23.54
N ALA A 28 -6.33 5.92 23.17
CA ALA A 28 -7.46 6.46 22.38
C ALA A 28 -7.25 7.26 21.07
N ASP A 29 -6.04 7.72 20.74
CA ASP A 29 -5.67 8.55 19.58
C ASP A 29 -4.38 8.03 18.93
N ASP A 30 -4.20 6.70 18.83
CA ASP A 30 -3.17 6.12 17.97
C ASP A 30 -3.63 6.24 16.50
N PRO A 31 -3.02 7.12 15.67
CA PRO A 31 -3.46 7.33 14.29
C PRO A 31 -3.22 6.10 13.41
N TYR A 32 -2.40 5.15 13.89
CA TYR A 32 -2.04 3.91 13.20
C TYR A 32 -2.85 2.70 13.66
N ALA A 33 -3.71 2.84 14.68
CA ALA A 33 -4.51 1.74 15.23
C ALA A 33 -5.34 1.00 14.18
N PHE A 34 -5.71 1.67 13.08
CA PHE A 34 -6.48 1.07 12.00
C PHE A 34 -5.68 0.04 11.19
N LEU A 35 -4.34 0.11 11.18
CA LEU A 35 -3.48 -0.84 10.48
C LEU A 35 -3.69 -2.27 11.02
N THR A 36 -4.07 -2.39 12.29
CA THR A 36 -4.47 -3.68 12.89
C THR A 36 -5.72 -4.30 12.25
N THR A 37 -6.55 -3.52 11.54
CA THR A 37 -7.87 -3.94 11.08
C THR A 37 -7.91 -4.37 9.61
N PHE A 38 -6.84 -4.14 8.85
CA PHE A 38 -6.78 -4.43 7.42
C PHE A 38 -5.47 -5.12 7.07
N ASP A 39 -5.52 -6.06 6.13
CA ASP A 39 -4.30 -6.53 5.48
C ASP A 39 -3.83 -5.45 4.50
N THR A 40 -2.60 -4.98 4.66
CA THR A 40 -2.03 -3.93 3.80
C THR A 40 -1.28 -4.54 2.63
N ILE A 41 -1.72 -4.21 1.42
CA ILE A 41 -1.15 -4.71 0.16
C ILE A 41 -0.56 -3.53 -0.60
N PHE A 42 0.74 -3.56 -0.88
CA PHE A 42 1.36 -2.62 -1.81
C PHE A 42 1.39 -3.22 -3.21
N LEU A 43 0.74 -2.57 -4.17
CA LEU A 43 0.83 -2.90 -5.58
C LEU A 43 1.80 -1.92 -6.25
N ILE A 44 3.01 -2.38 -6.55
CA ILE A 44 4.10 -1.55 -7.04
C ILE A 44 4.21 -1.64 -8.55
N ASP A 45 4.22 -0.48 -9.20
CA ASP A 45 4.58 -0.34 -10.60
C ASP A 45 6.07 -0.66 -10.81
N ASP A 46 6.33 -1.75 -11.51
CA ASP A 46 7.65 -2.15 -11.99
C ASP A 46 7.75 -2.02 -13.52
N SER A 47 6.99 -1.11 -14.14
CA SER A 47 7.10 -0.78 -15.56
C SER A 47 8.42 -0.10 -15.90
N GLY A 48 8.73 0.01 -17.20
CA GLY A 48 9.97 0.65 -17.64
C GLY A 48 10.12 2.12 -17.21
N SER A 49 9.03 2.88 -17.05
CA SER A 49 9.05 4.30 -16.66
C SER A 49 9.53 4.51 -15.22
N MET A 50 9.37 3.49 -14.37
CA MET A 50 9.80 3.53 -12.97
C MET A 50 11.32 3.45 -12.81
N ALA A 51 12.08 3.06 -13.84
CA ALA A 51 13.53 2.92 -13.75
C ALA A 51 14.24 4.21 -13.27
N GLY A 52 15.24 4.06 -12.38
CA GLY A 52 16.07 5.18 -11.93
C GLY A 52 15.68 5.71 -10.55
N SER A 53 15.33 7.00 -10.45
CA SER A 53 15.02 7.62 -9.15
C SER A 53 13.69 7.14 -8.59
N ARG A 54 12.64 7.01 -9.41
CA ARG A 54 11.30 6.61 -8.96
C ARG A 54 11.31 5.25 -8.27
N TRP A 55 11.96 4.25 -8.88
CA TRP A 55 12.14 2.93 -8.27
C TRP A 55 12.86 2.98 -6.91
N ARG A 56 13.92 3.78 -6.80
CA ARG A 56 14.69 3.93 -5.55
C ARG A 56 13.88 4.63 -4.47
N GLU A 57 13.18 5.70 -4.82
CA GLU A 57 12.33 6.43 -3.89
C GLU A 57 11.18 5.54 -3.38
N THR A 58 10.57 4.73 -4.26
CA THR A 58 9.56 3.73 -3.85
C THR A 58 10.14 2.70 -2.89
N ALA A 59 11.34 2.18 -3.17
CA ALA A 59 12.02 1.23 -2.28
C ALA A 59 12.27 1.84 -0.89
N GLU A 60 12.87 3.05 -0.85
CA GLU A 60 13.19 3.76 0.39
C GLU A 60 11.94 4.06 1.23
N ALA A 61 10.86 4.45 0.57
CA ALA A 61 9.61 4.75 1.25
C ALA A 61 8.93 3.48 1.79
N LEU A 62 8.96 2.35 1.06
CA LEU A 62 8.51 1.05 1.58
C LEU A 62 9.38 0.58 2.75
N GLU A 63 10.71 0.68 2.65
CA GLU A 63 11.63 0.36 3.74
C GLU A 63 11.31 1.15 5.02
N THR A 64 10.87 2.40 4.87
CA THR A 64 10.51 3.28 5.99
C THR A 64 9.16 2.90 6.61
N ILE A 65 8.17 2.51 5.80
CA ILE A 65 6.81 2.26 6.30
C ILE A 65 6.59 0.83 6.79
N THR A 66 7.31 -0.17 6.28
CA THR A 66 7.13 -1.56 6.71
C THR A 66 7.24 -1.72 8.23
N PRO A 67 8.25 -1.17 8.94
CA PRO A 67 8.33 -1.27 10.40
C PRO A 67 7.18 -0.58 11.12
N ILE A 68 6.60 0.46 10.51
CA ILE A 68 5.44 1.17 11.07
C ILE A 68 4.21 0.28 10.91
N CYS A 69 3.96 -0.25 9.71
CA CYS A 69 2.86 -1.19 9.50
C CYS A 69 2.96 -2.40 10.41
N THR A 70 4.15 -2.96 10.60
CA THR A 70 4.32 -4.21 11.37
C THR A 70 4.30 -4.02 12.88
N ALA A 71 4.45 -2.78 13.36
CA ALA A 71 4.18 -2.45 14.76
C ALA A 71 2.69 -2.60 15.12
N HIS A 72 1.80 -2.49 14.13
CA HIS A 72 0.36 -2.54 14.31
C HIS A 72 -0.28 -3.79 13.66
N ASP A 73 0.34 -4.38 12.65
CA ASP A 73 -0.11 -5.62 12.00
C ASP A 73 0.96 -6.71 12.06
N GLN A 74 0.72 -7.78 12.83
CA GLN A 74 1.76 -8.77 13.14
C GLN A 74 2.06 -9.73 11.97
N ASP A 75 1.14 -9.87 11.02
CA ASP A 75 1.32 -10.65 9.79
C ASP A 75 2.17 -9.87 8.76
N GLY A 76 2.12 -8.54 8.75
CA GLY A 76 3.01 -7.66 7.99
C GLY A 76 2.35 -7.07 6.76
N ILE A 77 3.12 -6.89 5.68
CA ILE A 77 2.59 -6.34 4.41
C ILE A 77 2.81 -7.31 3.27
N ASP A 78 1.91 -7.28 2.28
CA ASP A 78 2.11 -7.99 1.02
C ASP A 78 2.57 -7.03 -0.07
N ILE A 79 3.52 -7.46 -0.91
CA ILE A 79 4.07 -6.67 -2.01
C ILE A 79 3.79 -7.39 -3.33
N TYR A 80 2.97 -6.77 -4.16
CA TYR A 80 2.74 -7.20 -5.53
C TYR A 80 3.42 -6.24 -6.50
N PHE A 81 3.77 -6.74 -7.67
CA PHE A 81 4.31 -5.94 -8.77
C PHE A 81 3.44 -6.07 -10.01
N LEU A 82 3.35 -5.05 -10.86
CA LEU A 82 2.50 -5.10 -12.06
C LEU A 82 2.94 -6.19 -13.06
N ASN A 83 4.24 -6.26 -13.35
CA ASN A 83 4.82 -7.13 -14.37
C ASN A 83 5.47 -8.38 -13.74
N THR A 84 6.13 -8.22 -12.59
CA THR A 84 6.78 -9.34 -11.89
C THR A 84 5.75 -10.30 -11.32
N ARG A 85 5.99 -11.60 -11.57
CA ARG A 85 5.13 -12.68 -11.07
C ARG A 85 5.09 -12.69 -9.55
N ASP A 86 3.95 -13.14 -9.04
CA ASP A 86 3.75 -13.31 -7.60
C ASP A 86 4.73 -14.34 -7.00
N SER A 87 5.13 -14.11 -5.75
CA SER A 87 6.15 -14.90 -5.06
C SER A 87 5.85 -14.93 -3.57
N ASP A 88 5.95 -16.11 -2.95
CA ASP A 88 5.76 -16.28 -1.51
C ASP A 88 6.71 -15.39 -0.68
N PHE A 89 7.87 -15.05 -1.23
CA PHE A 89 8.85 -14.14 -0.59
C PHE A 89 8.35 -12.70 -0.47
N HIS A 90 7.29 -12.33 -1.20
CA HIS A 90 6.74 -10.97 -1.17
C HIS A 90 5.54 -10.83 -0.20
N HIS A 91 5.17 -11.89 0.50
CA HIS A 91 4.04 -11.89 1.43
C HIS A 91 4.49 -11.87 2.89
N ASN A 92 3.65 -11.30 3.76
CA ASN A 92 3.92 -11.20 5.20
C ASN A 92 5.30 -10.56 5.50
N VAL A 93 5.65 -9.53 4.74
CA VAL A 93 6.93 -8.84 4.82
C VAL A 93 6.93 -7.98 6.08
N THR A 94 7.83 -8.28 7.01
CA THR A 94 7.87 -7.62 8.32
C THR A 94 9.08 -6.71 8.55
N SER A 95 10.05 -6.72 7.63
CA SER A 95 11.33 -6.02 7.82
C SER A 95 11.74 -5.19 6.60
N ALA A 96 12.37 -4.04 6.86
CA ALA A 96 12.96 -3.19 5.83
C ALA A 96 14.04 -3.93 5.03
N SER A 97 14.79 -4.84 5.65
CA SER A 97 15.79 -5.66 4.94
C SER A 97 15.18 -6.56 3.87
N THR A 98 14.02 -7.16 4.15
CA THR A 98 13.30 -7.99 3.18
C THR A 98 12.79 -7.15 2.02
N VAL A 99 12.21 -5.97 2.29
CA VAL A 99 11.85 -5.00 1.24
C VAL A 99 13.04 -4.70 0.33
N ARG A 100 14.19 -4.37 0.92
CA ARG A 100 15.40 -4.08 0.16
C ARG A 100 15.81 -5.23 -0.75
N GLU A 101 15.77 -6.47 -0.25
CA GLU A 101 16.10 -7.66 -1.03
C GLU A 101 15.12 -7.87 -2.19
N ILE A 102 13.81 -7.67 -1.96
CA ILE A 102 12.78 -7.72 -3.01
C ILE A 102 13.11 -6.68 -4.10
N PHE A 103 13.36 -5.42 -3.75
CA PHE A 103 13.69 -4.37 -4.73
C PHE A 103 15.06 -4.57 -5.41
N GLN A 104 15.97 -5.35 -4.80
CA GLN A 104 17.23 -5.77 -5.40
C GLN A 104 17.09 -6.95 -6.35
N THR A 105 16.01 -7.71 -6.30
CA THR A 105 15.75 -8.84 -7.21
C THR A 105 14.83 -8.46 -8.37
N VAL A 106 13.86 -7.58 -8.12
CA VAL A 106 12.95 -7.06 -9.14
C VAL A 106 13.60 -5.96 -9.98
N ARG A 107 13.30 -5.92 -11.28
CA ARG A 107 13.84 -4.92 -12.22
C ARG A 107 12.70 -4.27 -12.99
N PRO A 108 12.62 -2.92 -13.01
CA PRO A 108 11.64 -2.21 -13.82
C PRO A 108 11.73 -2.57 -15.32
N GLY A 109 10.59 -2.85 -15.94
CA GLY A 109 10.45 -3.19 -17.35
C GLY A 109 9.02 -3.55 -17.73
N GLY A 110 8.70 -3.52 -19.03
CA GLY A 110 7.33 -3.78 -19.51
C GLY A 110 6.42 -2.55 -19.43
N GLY A 111 5.11 -2.80 -19.52
CA GLY A 111 4.06 -1.78 -19.47
C GLY A 111 3.46 -1.66 -18.07
N THR A 112 2.26 -1.07 -18.00
CA THR A 112 1.59 -0.76 -16.72
C THR A 112 0.22 -1.48 -16.65
N PRO A 113 0.18 -2.83 -16.64
CA PRO A 113 -1.06 -3.63 -16.68
C PRO A 113 -1.79 -3.64 -15.32
N THR A 114 -2.19 -2.47 -14.86
CA THR A 114 -2.80 -2.22 -13.55
C THR A 114 -4.11 -2.96 -13.39
N GLY A 115 -4.98 -2.93 -14.40
CA GLY A 115 -6.30 -3.55 -14.34
C GLY A 115 -6.22 -5.07 -14.22
N GLN A 116 -5.39 -5.69 -15.06
CA GLN A 116 -5.11 -7.12 -15.02
C GLN A 116 -4.55 -7.54 -13.66
N ARG A 117 -3.61 -6.77 -13.09
CA ARG A 117 -3.00 -7.12 -11.82
C ARG A 117 -3.95 -6.95 -10.64
N LEU A 118 -4.73 -5.86 -10.60
CA LEU A 118 -5.79 -5.67 -9.61
C LEU A 118 -6.82 -6.81 -9.66
N ASN A 119 -7.28 -7.20 -10.86
CA ASN A 119 -8.18 -8.34 -11.01
C ASN A 119 -7.58 -9.64 -10.44
N GLY A 120 -6.27 -9.83 -10.64
CA GLY A 120 -5.52 -10.96 -10.09
C GLY A 120 -5.50 -11.03 -8.57
N ILE A 121 -5.61 -9.89 -7.88
CA ILE A 121 -5.66 -9.79 -6.41
C ILE A 121 -7.12 -9.85 -5.91
N LEU A 122 -7.99 -9.02 -6.50
CA LEU A 122 -9.39 -8.85 -6.06
C LEU A 122 -10.21 -10.12 -6.26
N LYS A 123 -10.06 -10.84 -7.38
CA LYS A 123 -10.89 -12.00 -7.69
C LYS A 123 -10.65 -13.18 -6.73
N PRO A 124 -9.41 -13.60 -6.42
CA PRO A 124 -9.17 -14.58 -5.36
C PRO A 124 -9.68 -14.12 -3.99
N TYR A 125 -9.47 -12.84 -3.64
CA TYR A 125 -9.93 -12.29 -2.37
C TYR A 125 -11.46 -12.36 -2.22
N LEU A 126 -12.21 -11.90 -3.22
CA LEU A 126 -13.67 -11.94 -3.23
C LEU A 126 -14.21 -13.37 -3.17
N ARG A 127 -13.53 -14.34 -3.79
CA ARG A 127 -13.90 -15.76 -3.67
C ARG A 127 -13.72 -16.29 -2.24
N ARG A 128 -12.63 -15.90 -1.57
CA ARG A 128 -12.41 -16.24 -0.15
C ARG A 128 -13.49 -15.60 0.73
N TYR A 129 -13.79 -14.32 0.48
CA TYR A 129 -14.80 -13.57 1.21
C TYR A 129 -16.20 -14.20 1.03
N GLU A 130 -16.61 -14.49 -0.20
CA GLU A 130 -17.89 -15.16 -0.51
C GLU A 130 -18.01 -16.54 0.17
N ALA A 131 -16.90 -17.27 0.30
CA ALA A 131 -16.91 -18.59 0.94
C ALA A 131 -17.00 -18.51 2.47
N ASN A 132 -16.36 -17.52 3.10
CA ASN A 132 -16.38 -17.37 4.55
C ASN A 132 -16.14 -15.90 5.00
N PRO A 133 -17.19 -15.05 4.97
CA PRO A 133 -17.06 -13.61 5.25
C PRO A 133 -16.51 -13.28 6.65
N GLU A 134 -16.82 -14.13 7.64
CA GLU A 134 -16.51 -13.90 9.06
C GLU A 134 -15.01 -13.98 9.39
N ILE A 135 -14.22 -14.64 8.54
CA ILE A 135 -12.78 -14.87 8.79
C ILE A 135 -11.87 -14.08 7.84
N VAL A 136 -12.44 -13.42 6.83
CA VAL A 136 -11.66 -12.70 5.82
C VAL A 136 -11.51 -11.25 6.24
N LYS A 137 -10.29 -10.91 6.69
CA LYS A 137 -9.91 -9.57 7.07
C LYS A 137 -10.09 -8.61 5.88
N PRO A 138 -10.62 -7.40 6.10
CA PRO A 138 -10.63 -6.35 5.08
C PRO A 138 -9.24 -6.08 4.50
N ILE A 139 -9.14 -5.67 3.24
CA ILE A 139 -7.86 -5.33 2.60
C ILE A 139 -7.76 -3.85 2.23
N ASN A 140 -6.55 -3.31 2.27
CA ASN A 140 -6.22 -2.00 1.75
C ASN A 140 -5.09 -2.12 0.71
N ILE A 141 -5.43 -1.96 -0.57
CA ILE A 141 -4.48 -2.02 -1.67
C ILE A 141 -3.97 -0.61 -1.96
N ILE A 142 -2.66 -0.40 -1.88
CA ILE A 142 -1.99 0.87 -2.20
C ILE A 142 -1.19 0.67 -3.48
N CYS A 143 -1.72 1.16 -4.59
CA CYS A 143 -1.08 1.15 -5.89
C CYS A 143 -0.10 2.32 -6.01
N ILE A 144 1.19 2.05 -6.19
CA ILE A 144 2.24 3.06 -6.37
C ILE A 144 2.68 3.03 -7.83
N THR A 145 2.40 4.08 -8.60
CA THR A 145 2.66 4.15 -10.05
C THR A 145 3.10 5.54 -10.50
N ASP A 146 3.89 5.64 -11.57
CA ASP A 146 4.29 6.93 -12.16
C ASP A 146 3.58 7.31 -13.45
N GLY A 147 2.69 6.45 -13.96
CA GLY A 147 2.11 6.59 -15.29
C GLY A 147 0.65 6.15 -15.37
N GLU A 148 0.08 6.33 -16.56
CA GLU A 148 -1.26 5.83 -16.88
C GLU A 148 -1.24 4.30 -17.03
N PRO A 149 -2.29 3.60 -16.57
CA PRO A 149 -2.51 2.20 -16.89
C PRO A 149 -2.47 1.91 -18.40
N SER A 150 -1.88 0.78 -18.79
CA SER A 150 -1.88 0.32 -20.18
C SER A 150 -3.11 -0.52 -20.56
N ASP A 151 -4.04 -0.69 -19.62
CA ASP A 151 -5.24 -1.52 -19.72
C ASP A 151 -6.41 -0.93 -18.91
N ASP A 152 -7.58 -1.56 -19.01
CA ASP A 152 -8.83 -1.15 -18.35
C ASP A 152 -8.77 -1.47 -16.85
N VAL A 153 -8.75 -0.41 -16.03
CA VAL A 153 -8.67 -0.47 -14.56
C VAL A 153 -10.07 -0.38 -13.92
N GLU A 154 -11.00 0.26 -14.61
CA GLU A 154 -12.37 0.50 -14.19
C GLU A 154 -13.13 -0.82 -14.05
N SER A 155 -13.08 -1.67 -15.07
CA SER A 155 -13.81 -2.94 -15.10
C SER A 155 -13.57 -3.83 -13.86
N PRO A 156 -12.33 -4.16 -13.45
CA PRO A 156 -12.10 -4.99 -12.28
C PRO A 156 -12.55 -4.33 -10.96
N LEU A 157 -12.44 -3.00 -10.86
CA LEU A 157 -12.87 -2.26 -9.67
C LEU A 157 -14.40 -2.21 -9.56
N ILE A 158 -15.09 -1.89 -10.66
CA ILE A 158 -16.56 -1.91 -10.74
C ILE A 158 -17.08 -3.32 -10.46
N ALA A 159 -16.45 -4.36 -11.02
CA ALA A 159 -16.84 -5.74 -10.76
C ALA A 159 -16.68 -6.11 -9.28
N ALA A 160 -15.60 -5.65 -8.62
CA ALA A 160 -15.39 -5.86 -7.20
C ALA A 160 -16.43 -5.12 -6.34
N ALA A 161 -16.67 -3.84 -6.62
CA ALA A 161 -17.68 -3.04 -5.94
C ALA A 161 -19.08 -3.69 -6.03
N LYS A 162 -19.55 -4.00 -7.25
CA LYS A 162 -20.84 -4.67 -7.48
C LYS A 162 -20.94 -6.04 -6.80
N LYS A 163 -19.82 -6.78 -6.70
CA LYS A 163 -19.79 -8.08 -6.02
C LYS A 163 -19.90 -7.92 -4.51
N LEU A 164 -19.22 -6.94 -3.92
CA LEU A 164 -19.32 -6.64 -2.49
C LEU A 164 -20.73 -6.21 -2.08
N ASP A 165 -21.39 -5.38 -2.89
CA ASP A 165 -22.78 -4.97 -2.61
C ASP A 165 -23.74 -6.16 -2.64
N LYS A 166 -23.57 -7.08 -3.60
CA LYS A 166 -24.36 -8.32 -3.66
C LYS A 166 -24.14 -9.24 -2.45
N LEU A 167 -22.99 -9.15 -1.81
CA LEU A 167 -22.63 -9.95 -0.63
C LEU A 167 -22.99 -9.23 0.69
N ASP A 168 -23.61 -8.05 0.63
CA ASP A 168 -23.87 -7.17 1.78
C ASP A 168 -22.61 -6.92 2.63
N ALA A 169 -21.45 -6.83 1.95
CA ALA A 169 -20.17 -6.66 2.61
C ALA A 169 -20.09 -5.26 3.26
N PRO A 170 -19.34 -5.08 4.35
CA PRO A 170 -19.08 -3.74 4.88
C PRO A 170 -18.47 -2.82 3.82
N ALA A 171 -18.81 -1.53 3.84
CA ALA A 171 -18.32 -0.55 2.86
C ALA A 171 -16.78 -0.50 2.79
N TRP A 172 -16.13 -0.78 3.92
CA TRP A 172 -14.68 -0.78 4.06
C TRP A 172 -14.02 -2.13 3.75
N GLN A 173 -14.74 -3.15 3.27
CA GLN A 173 -14.15 -4.49 3.08
C GLN A 173 -12.93 -4.47 2.13
N ILE A 174 -12.97 -3.62 1.11
CA ILE A 174 -11.87 -3.38 0.18
C ILE A 174 -11.71 -1.88 0.03
N GLY A 175 -10.49 -1.39 0.21
CA GLY A 175 -10.06 -0.07 -0.24
C GLY A 175 -8.94 -0.20 -1.29
N VAL A 176 -9.00 0.61 -2.34
CA VAL A 176 -7.94 0.72 -3.35
C VAL A 176 -7.50 2.17 -3.41
N GLN A 177 -6.22 2.41 -3.18
CA GLN A 177 -5.63 3.74 -3.17
C GLN A 177 -4.62 3.87 -4.28
N PHE A 178 -4.73 4.92 -5.08
CA PHE A 178 -3.70 5.24 -6.06
C PHE A 178 -2.80 6.34 -5.52
N PHE A 179 -1.51 6.02 -5.48
CA PHE A 179 -0.46 6.93 -5.09
C PHE A 179 0.50 7.15 -6.26
N GLN A 180 0.43 8.37 -6.80
CA GLN A 180 1.25 8.72 -7.95
C GLN A 180 2.67 9.09 -7.52
N VAL A 181 3.66 8.56 -8.22
CA VAL A 181 5.08 8.96 -8.10
C VAL A 181 5.46 9.82 -9.29
N GLY A 182 6.22 10.90 -9.05
CA GLY A 182 6.61 11.83 -10.11
C GLY A 182 5.57 12.91 -10.38
N ARG A 183 5.53 13.42 -11.62
CA ARG A 183 4.80 14.65 -12.00
C ARG A 183 4.09 14.51 -13.35
N ASP A 184 3.66 13.31 -13.68
CA ASP A 184 2.91 13.08 -14.90
C ASP A 184 1.48 13.64 -14.74
N GLU A 185 1.19 14.76 -15.39
CA GLU A 185 -0.13 15.40 -15.29
C GLU A 185 -1.24 14.62 -16.02
N GLU A 186 -0.90 13.71 -16.94
CA GLU A 186 -1.87 12.81 -17.57
C GLU A 186 -2.24 11.69 -16.62
N ALA A 187 -1.25 11.02 -16.02
CA ALA A 187 -1.48 10.01 -14.99
C ALA A 187 -2.29 10.59 -13.82
N LYS A 188 -1.97 11.80 -13.38
CA LYS A 188 -2.71 12.50 -12.32
C LYS A 188 -4.19 12.71 -12.66
N ARG A 189 -4.47 13.12 -13.90
CA ARG A 189 -5.85 13.35 -14.37
C ARG A 189 -6.60 12.03 -14.47
N HIS A 190 -5.98 10.99 -15.03
CA HIS A 190 -6.56 9.67 -15.13
C HIS A 190 -6.92 9.09 -13.75
N LEU A 191 -5.98 9.11 -12.79
CA LEU A 191 -6.22 8.62 -11.43
C LEU A 191 -7.30 9.42 -10.69
N LYS A 192 -7.39 10.72 -10.94
CA LYS A 192 -8.46 11.55 -10.39
C LYS A 192 -9.82 11.19 -11.00
N GLN A 193 -9.86 10.94 -12.30
CA GLN A 193 -11.07 10.51 -12.99
C GLN A 193 -11.57 9.17 -12.43
N LEU A 194 -10.65 8.22 -12.16
CA LEU A 194 -10.98 6.94 -11.53
C LEU A 194 -11.62 7.12 -10.14
N ASP A 195 -11.20 8.10 -9.35
CA ASP A 195 -11.75 8.38 -8.00
C ASP A 195 -13.11 9.08 -8.08
N ASP A 196 -13.24 10.10 -8.92
CA ASP A 196 -14.45 10.95 -9.00
C ASP A 196 -15.59 10.31 -9.82
N GLU A 197 -15.27 9.54 -10.86
CA GLU A 197 -16.23 9.14 -11.93
C GLU A 197 -16.51 7.63 -11.98
N LEU A 198 -16.01 6.81 -11.05
CA LEU A 198 -16.20 5.34 -11.13
C LEU A 198 -17.67 4.91 -11.21
N ALA A 199 -18.55 5.57 -10.42
CA ALA A 199 -19.99 5.29 -10.41
C ALA A 199 -20.66 5.68 -11.74
N GLU A 200 -20.25 6.82 -12.32
CA GLU A 200 -20.73 7.28 -13.62
C GLU A 200 -20.31 6.32 -14.74
N ILE A 201 -19.04 5.90 -14.75
CA ILE A 201 -18.50 4.92 -15.70
C ILE A 201 -19.25 3.57 -15.57
N ALA A 202 -19.62 3.19 -14.36
CA ALA A 202 -20.38 1.97 -14.10
C ALA A 202 -21.86 2.04 -14.50
N GLY A 203 -22.37 3.24 -14.82
CA GLY A 203 -23.78 3.51 -15.06
C GLY A 203 -24.66 3.21 -13.84
N ASP A 204 -24.11 3.38 -12.63
CA ASP A 204 -24.71 2.94 -11.38
C ASP A 204 -24.38 3.96 -10.27
N ASP A 205 -25.25 4.95 -10.10
CA ASP A 205 -25.07 6.05 -9.12
C ASP A 205 -25.09 5.57 -7.66
N GLU A 206 -25.56 4.34 -7.40
CA GLU A 206 -25.56 3.70 -6.08
C GLU A 206 -24.34 2.81 -5.84
N LEU A 207 -23.42 2.72 -6.82
CA LEU A 207 -22.20 1.93 -6.67
C LEU A 207 -21.41 2.38 -5.46
N ARG A 208 -21.02 1.44 -4.60
CA ARG A 208 -20.16 1.76 -3.47
C ARG A 208 -18.83 2.36 -3.94
N ASP A 209 -18.39 3.37 -3.21
CA ASP A 209 -17.05 3.93 -3.36
C ASP A 209 -16.02 3.06 -2.63
N ILE A 210 -15.06 2.53 -3.40
CA ILE A 210 -13.93 1.72 -2.93
C ILE A 210 -12.57 2.33 -3.31
N ILE A 211 -12.55 3.45 -4.02
CA ILE A 211 -11.33 4.06 -4.56
C ILE A 211 -10.99 5.33 -3.75
N ASP A 212 -9.70 5.59 -3.60
CA ASP A 212 -9.20 6.90 -3.21
C ASP A 212 -7.97 7.24 -4.07
N THR A 213 -7.80 8.49 -4.44
CA THR A 213 -6.60 8.94 -5.14
C THR A 213 -5.90 10.02 -4.35
N VAL A 214 -4.63 9.76 -4.00
CA VAL A 214 -3.77 10.74 -3.36
C VAL A 214 -2.69 11.19 -4.35
N PRO A 215 -2.83 12.39 -4.95
CA PRO A 215 -1.76 12.93 -5.76
C PRO A 215 -0.56 13.24 -4.87
N PHE A 216 0.65 13.05 -5.40
CA PHE A 216 1.85 13.52 -4.74
C PHE A 216 1.83 15.05 -4.65
N THR A 217 1.39 15.58 -3.51
CA THR A 217 1.39 17.02 -3.19
C THR A 217 2.62 17.34 -2.35
N GLY A 218 3.77 17.07 -2.95
CA GLY A 218 5.02 17.62 -2.48
C GLY A 218 5.08 19.13 -2.72
N ALA A 219 5.53 19.92 -1.73
CA ALA A 219 6.05 21.25 -2.04
C ALA A 219 7.18 21.10 -3.09
N GLU A 220 7.29 22.03 -4.04
CA GLU A 220 8.22 21.96 -5.18
C GLU A 220 9.55 21.28 -4.84
N GLY A 221 9.75 20.03 -5.27
CA GLY A 221 11.01 19.30 -5.10
C GLY A 221 11.09 18.28 -3.96
N THR A 222 10.03 17.99 -3.21
CA THR A 222 10.07 16.83 -2.30
C THR A 222 10.03 15.52 -3.08
N HIS A 223 10.77 14.52 -2.61
CA HIS A 223 10.82 13.16 -3.15
C HIS A 223 9.72 12.28 -2.54
N LEU A 224 9.42 11.13 -3.15
CA LEU A 224 8.65 10.10 -2.45
C LEU A 224 9.46 9.64 -1.24
N ASN A 225 9.01 10.01 -0.03
CA ASN A 225 9.62 9.61 1.23
C ASN A 225 8.60 8.85 2.09
N GLY A 226 9.09 8.24 3.17
CA GLY A 226 8.24 7.50 4.10
C GLY A 226 7.04 8.31 4.60
N ASP A 227 7.20 9.62 4.85
CA ASP A 227 6.11 10.50 5.31
C ASP A 227 5.00 10.67 4.26
N GLY A 228 5.34 10.72 2.97
CA GLY A 228 4.39 10.79 1.88
C GLY A 228 3.53 9.53 1.80
N ILE A 229 4.15 8.35 1.81
CA ILE A 229 3.40 7.08 1.85
C ILE A 229 2.64 6.95 3.17
N LEU A 230 3.22 7.38 4.29
CA LEU A 230 2.56 7.37 5.59
C LEU A 230 1.31 8.22 5.58
N LYS A 231 1.33 9.40 4.95
CA LYS A 231 0.16 10.25 4.77
C LYS A 231 -0.91 9.58 3.91
N VAL A 232 -0.53 8.76 2.93
CA VAL A 232 -1.48 8.02 2.08
C VAL A 232 -2.13 6.91 2.89
N VAL A 233 -1.29 6.08 3.52
CA VAL A 233 -1.70 5.04 4.46
C VAL A 233 -2.63 5.61 5.54
N LEU A 234 -2.31 6.79 6.09
CA LEU A 234 -3.11 7.51 7.08
C LEU A 234 -4.32 8.28 6.50
N GLY A 235 -4.25 8.75 5.26
CA GLY A 235 -5.31 9.55 4.63
C GLY A 235 -6.60 8.75 4.46
N ALA A 236 -6.45 7.49 4.06
CA ALA A 236 -7.55 6.54 4.01
C ALA A 236 -8.21 6.27 5.37
N VAL A 237 -7.50 6.53 6.47
CA VAL A 237 -7.98 6.34 7.85
C VAL A 237 -8.95 7.42 8.25
N ASN A 238 -8.66 8.67 7.90
CA ASN A 238 -9.47 9.79 8.34
C ASN A 238 -10.86 9.76 7.67
N ARG A 239 -10.92 9.43 6.37
CA ARG A 239 -12.19 9.18 5.67
C ARG A 239 -13.00 8.05 6.31
N ARG A 240 -12.34 7.00 6.84
CA ARG A 240 -12.99 5.90 7.57
C ARG A 240 -13.58 6.35 8.91
N LEU A 241 -12.83 7.11 9.71
CA LEU A 241 -13.32 7.66 10.98
C LEU A 241 -14.51 8.59 10.75
N ASP A 242 -14.44 9.42 9.72
CA ASP A 242 -15.53 10.33 9.33
C ASP A 242 -16.78 9.56 8.87
N ARG A 243 -16.63 8.52 8.04
CA ARG A 243 -17.76 7.68 7.59
C ARG A 243 -18.36 6.84 8.73
N LYS A 244 -17.55 6.34 9.67
CA LYS A 244 -18.03 5.57 10.84
C LYS A 244 -18.83 6.46 11.79
N LYS A 245 -18.32 7.65 12.11
CA LYS A 245 -19.04 8.66 12.92
C LYS A 245 -20.37 9.06 12.27
N SER A 246 -20.39 9.26 10.94
CA SER A 246 -21.61 9.62 10.21
C SER A 246 -22.72 8.56 10.32
N LYS A 247 -22.39 7.27 10.31
CA LYS A 247 -23.36 6.17 10.48
C LYS A 247 -23.87 6.00 11.93
N GLU A 248 -23.03 6.27 12.93
CA GLU A 248 -23.45 6.21 14.34
C GLU A 248 -24.33 7.41 14.73
N LEU A 249 -24.18 8.58 14.09
CA LEU A 249 -25.04 9.75 14.29
C LEU A 249 -26.44 9.64 13.66
N HIS A 250 -26.64 8.73 12.72
CA HIS A 250 -27.92 8.54 12.01
C HIS A 250 -28.69 7.28 12.47
N ARG A 251 -28.32 6.69 13.63
CA ARG A 251 -29.07 5.61 14.28
C ARG A 251 -29.90 6.09 15.46
#